data_AF-A0A350NTH4-F1
#
_entry.id   AF-A0A350NTH4-F1
#
_cell.length_a   1.000
_cell.length_b   1.000
_cell.length_c   1.000
_cell.angle_alpha   90.00
_cell.angle_beta   90.00
_cell.angle_gamma   90.00
#
_symmetry.space_group_name_H-M   'P 1'
#
loop_
_entity.id
_entity.type
_entity.pdbx_description
1 polymer ?
#
loop_
_entity_poly.entity_id
_entity_poly.type
_entity_poly.pdbx_seq_one_letter_code
_entity_poly.pdbx_strand_id
1 'polypeptide(L)'
;DLNPLNDAISASITSSPEGTTQWLITLNTDNWGDETSWEIRDEGGSLVQQSGPNAYDNQTEYEIGVTLPNTGCFTFTLMDDYGDGMNGSQFNGVDGSCSIYALDDAEEPLALIFDYDGSFSFFELDHQVNVNATVGLNSVEWDEQAIAFPNPFSDVLFLGNIAFDGNETTSIQVYNALGELVDQQNIQLNNSNSFGPLETASWKPGIYSIRIEQGTQTRAFRAVKN
;
A
#
# COMPACT_ATOMS: atom_id res chain seq x y z
N ASP A 1 55.00 -27.71 4.41
CA ASP A 1 54.35 -27.40 3.13
C ASP A 1 52.88 -27.14 3.43
N LEU A 2 52.52 -25.86 3.51
CA LEU A 2 51.20 -25.38 3.91
C LEU A 2 50.48 -24.94 2.64
N ASN A 3 49.45 -25.68 2.27
CA ASN A 3 48.68 -25.50 1.05
C ASN A 3 47.91 -24.15 1.09
N PRO A 4 48.21 -23.16 0.25
CA PRO A 4 47.67 -21.80 0.37
C PRO A 4 46.34 -21.58 -0.39
N LEU A 5 45.47 -22.58 -0.47
CA LEU A 5 44.22 -22.52 -1.24
C LEU A 5 42.95 -22.60 -0.36
N ASN A 6 42.98 -22.02 0.85
CA ASN A 6 41.81 -22.00 1.74
C ASN A 6 41.16 -20.61 1.95
N ASP A 7 41.60 -19.56 1.25
CA ASP A 7 41.16 -18.17 1.53
C ASP A 7 40.45 -17.49 0.35
N ALA A 8 39.69 -18.22 -0.45
CA ALA A 8 38.90 -17.60 -1.53
C ALA A 8 37.58 -18.30 -1.81
N ILE A 9 36.75 -18.46 -0.78
CA ILE A 9 35.30 -18.42 -0.99
C ILE A 9 34.85 -17.06 -0.48
N SER A 10 34.99 -16.06 -1.33
CA SER A 10 34.12 -14.90 -1.24
C SER A 10 32.74 -15.40 -1.60
N ALA A 11 31.97 -15.84 -0.60
CA ALA A 11 30.54 -15.90 -0.76
C ALA A 11 30.13 -14.48 -1.15
N SER A 12 29.78 -14.29 -2.43
CA SER A 12 29.00 -13.13 -2.81
C SER A 12 27.72 -13.26 -1.98
N ILE A 13 27.64 -12.50 -0.90
CA ILE A 13 26.36 -12.12 -0.32
C ILE A 13 25.74 -11.29 -1.44
N THR A 14 25.04 -11.96 -2.35
CA THR A 14 24.07 -11.29 -3.21
C THR A 14 23.18 -10.58 -2.21
N SER A 15 23.28 -9.24 -2.14
CA SER A 15 22.37 -8.47 -1.31
C SER A 15 20.98 -8.94 -1.71
N SER A 16 20.21 -9.45 -0.75
CA SER A 16 18.80 -9.70 -0.98
C SER A 16 18.22 -8.47 -1.67
N PRO A 17 17.41 -8.64 -2.72
CA PRO A 17 16.73 -7.51 -3.33
C PRO A 17 16.09 -6.67 -2.22
N GLU A 18 16.40 -5.38 -2.19
CA GLU A 18 15.92 -4.48 -1.13
C GLU A 18 14.39 -4.42 -1.23
N GLY A 19 13.69 -5.10 -0.32
CA GLY A 19 12.25 -4.99 -0.20
C GLY A 19 11.90 -3.57 0.25
N THR A 20 11.01 -2.93 -0.49
CA THR A 20 10.42 -1.64 -0.11
C THR A 20 9.04 -1.88 0.51
N THR A 21 8.43 -0.85 1.09
CA THR A 21 7.04 -0.94 1.59
C THR A 21 5.98 -0.95 0.49
N GLN A 22 6.35 -0.79 -0.79
CA GLN A 22 5.43 -0.85 -1.93
C GLN A 22 5.69 -2.07 -2.78
N TRP A 23 4.70 -2.95 -2.88
CA TRP A 23 4.79 -4.14 -3.72
C TRP A 23 3.74 -4.12 -4.83
N LEU A 24 4.09 -4.68 -5.97
CA LEU A 24 3.16 -5.07 -7.03
C LEU A 24 3.14 -6.60 -7.09
N ILE A 25 1.99 -7.19 -6.82
CA ILE A 25 1.73 -8.60 -7.04
C ILE A 25 1.09 -8.73 -8.43
N THR A 26 1.74 -9.44 -9.34
CA THR A 26 1.15 -9.85 -10.62
C THR A 26 0.78 -11.31 -10.51
N LEU A 27 -0.52 -11.59 -10.50
CA LEU A 27 -1.09 -12.93 -10.40
C LEU A 27 -1.78 -13.28 -11.71
N ASN A 28 -1.32 -14.33 -12.37
CA ASN A 28 -2.00 -14.96 -13.48
C ASN A 28 -2.61 -16.26 -12.97
N THR A 29 -3.94 -16.34 -12.91
CA THR A 29 -4.61 -17.56 -12.47
C THR A 29 -4.57 -18.64 -13.55
N ASP A 30 -4.68 -19.89 -13.11
CA ASP A 30 -4.76 -21.05 -14.00
C ASP A 30 -6.23 -21.37 -14.34
N ASN A 31 -6.54 -22.64 -14.59
CA ASN A 31 -7.88 -23.09 -14.89
C ASN A 31 -8.87 -23.02 -13.72
N TRP A 32 -8.41 -22.76 -12.49
CA TRP A 32 -9.20 -22.70 -11.27
C TRP A 32 -8.75 -21.49 -10.44
N GLY A 33 -9.14 -20.28 -10.88
CA GLY A 33 -8.76 -19.06 -10.16
C GLY A 33 -9.41 -18.95 -8.78
N ASP A 34 -10.56 -19.60 -8.56
CA ASP A 34 -11.33 -19.49 -7.33
C ASP A 34 -10.66 -20.14 -6.12
N GLU A 35 -9.72 -21.06 -6.32
CA GLU A 35 -8.93 -21.66 -5.24
C GLU A 35 -7.67 -20.89 -4.87
N THR A 36 -7.23 -19.95 -5.72
CA THR A 36 -6.02 -19.19 -5.45
C THR A 36 -6.30 -18.09 -4.44
N SER A 37 -5.50 -18.02 -3.38
CA SER A 37 -5.55 -16.93 -2.41
C SER A 37 -4.16 -16.58 -1.89
N TRP A 38 -4.00 -15.43 -1.25
CA TRP A 38 -2.73 -15.07 -0.64
C TRP A 38 -2.94 -14.21 0.61
N GLU A 39 -1.96 -14.24 1.50
CA GLU A 39 -1.89 -13.35 2.65
C GLU A 39 -0.48 -12.84 2.90
N ILE A 40 -0.40 -11.71 3.61
CA ILE A 40 0.83 -11.11 4.09
C ILE A 40 0.70 -10.93 5.60
N ARG A 41 1.66 -11.45 6.35
CA ARG A 41 1.77 -11.29 7.80
C ARG A 41 3.06 -10.57 8.18
N ASP A 42 3.02 -9.85 9.30
CA ASP A 42 4.23 -9.27 9.90
C ASP A 42 5.05 -10.33 10.67
N GLU A 43 6.23 -9.94 11.16
CA GLU A 43 7.11 -10.79 11.97
C GLU A 43 6.42 -11.33 13.24
N GLY A 44 5.42 -10.63 13.76
CA GLY A 44 4.60 -11.05 14.91
C GLY A 44 3.50 -12.05 14.56
N GLY A 45 3.30 -12.37 13.26
CA GLY A 45 2.22 -13.21 12.75
C GLY A 45 0.89 -12.48 12.58
N SER A 46 0.85 -11.16 12.76
CA SER A 46 -0.35 -10.36 12.56
C SER A 46 -0.65 -10.24 11.08
N LEU A 47 -1.92 -10.38 10.71
CA LEU A 47 -2.35 -10.20 9.32
C LEU A 47 -2.24 -8.73 8.91
N VAL A 48 -1.53 -8.48 7.81
CA VAL A 48 -1.33 -7.15 7.21
C VAL A 48 -2.29 -6.94 6.05
N GLN A 49 -2.31 -7.89 5.11
CA GLN A 49 -3.19 -7.85 3.94
C GLN A 49 -3.48 -9.28 3.47
N GLN A 50 -4.59 -9.49 2.77
CA GLN A 50 -4.96 -10.76 2.16
C GLN A 50 -5.84 -10.53 0.94
N SER A 51 -5.91 -11.53 0.06
CA SER A 51 -6.98 -11.64 -0.92
C SER A 51 -8.33 -11.95 -0.24
N GLY A 52 -9.44 -11.67 -0.93
CA GLY A 52 -10.74 -12.18 -0.51
C GLY A 52 -10.86 -13.68 -0.79
N PRO A 53 -11.83 -14.39 -0.17
CA PRO A 53 -12.15 -15.76 -0.55
C PRO A 53 -12.74 -15.79 -1.96
N ASN A 54 -12.35 -16.77 -2.78
CA ASN A 54 -12.81 -16.95 -4.18
C ASN A 54 -12.74 -15.65 -4.99
N ALA A 55 -11.64 -14.90 -4.84
CA ALA A 55 -11.52 -13.54 -5.35
C ALA A 55 -11.22 -13.45 -6.85
N TYR A 56 -10.82 -14.56 -7.48
CA TYR A 56 -10.26 -14.54 -8.82
C TYR A 56 -11.03 -15.43 -9.80
N ASP A 57 -11.14 -14.95 -11.03
CA ASP A 57 -11.64 -15.68 -12.19
C ASP A 57 -10.51 -16.53 -12.80
N ASN A 58 -10.86 -17.53 -13.59
CA ASN A 58 -9.90 -18.44 -14.22
C ASN A 58 -9.15 -17.74 -15.36
N GLN A 59 -7.88 -18.11 -15.58
CA GLN A 59 -7.04 -17.66 -16.70
C GLN A 59 -7.02 -16.13 -16.87
N THR A 60 -6.95 -15.42 -15.74
CA THR A 60 -7.05 -13.96 -15.69
C THR A 60 -5.82 -13.38 -14.99
N GLU A 61 -5.32 -12.27 -15.54
CA GLU A 61 -4.23 -11.50 -14.95
C GLU A 61 -4.79 -10.45 -13.98
N TYR A 62 -4.18 -10.36 -12.80
CA TYR A 62 -4.45 -9.37 -11.79
C TYR A 62 -3.16 -8.67 -11.39
N GLU A 63 -3.19 -7.34 -11.41
CA GLU A 63 -2.15 -6.48 -10.85
C GLU A 63 -2.66 -5.89 -9.54
N ILE A 64 -1.98 -6.20 -8.43
CA ILE A 64 -2.42 -5.86 -7.08
C ILE A 64 -1.33 -5.05 -6.39
N GLY A 65 -1.61 -3.77 -6.17
CA GLY A 65 -0.77 -2.90 -5.35
C GLY A 65 -0.93 -3.22 -3.86
N VAL A 66 0.19 -3.36 -3.16
CA VAL A 66 0.26 -3.60 -1.71
C VAL A 66 1.13 -2.54 -1.07
N THR A 67 0.64 -1.98 0.03
CA THR A 67 1.38 -1.04 0.88
C THR A 67 1.56 -1.65 2.26
N LEU A 68 2.81 -1.92 2.63
CA LEU A 68 3.16 -2.42 3.94
C LEU A 68 3.26 -1.28 4.96
N PRO A 69 2.79 -1.49 6.20
CA PRO A 69 2.65 -0.42 7.18
C PRO A 69 3.99 0.08 7.74
N ASN A 70 5.05 -0.72 7.65
CA ASN A 70 6.38 -0.42 8.18
C ASN A 70 7.45 -1.28 7.51
N THR A 71 8.71 -0.96 7.79
CA THR A 71 9.85 -1.84 7.50
C THR A 71 9.93 -2.97 8.52
N GLY A 72 10.49 -4.10 8.11
CA GLY A 72 10.57 -5.30 8.94
C GLY A 72 10.50 -6.58 8.13
N CYS A 73 10.45 -7.71 8.82
CA CYS A 73 10.23 -8.99 8.18
C CYS A 73 8.72 -9.22 7.97
N PHE A 74 8.36 -9.62 6.76
CA PHE A 74 7.01 -10.03 6.39
C PHE A 74 7.05 -11.43 5.80
N THR A 75 5.96 -12.15 5.94
CA THR A 75 5.74 -13.43 5.28
C THR A 75 4.62 -13.25 4.28
N PHE A 76 4.91 -13.48 3.00
CA PHE A 76 3.89 -13.69 1.97
C PHE A 76 3.60 -15.18 1.87
N THR A 77 2.32 -15.53 1.85
CA THR A 77 1.86 -16.93 1.71
C THR A 77 0.91 -16.98 0.54
N LEU A 78 1.29 -17.71 -0.52
CA LEU A 78 0.39 -18.05 -1.63
C LEU A 78 -0.27 -19.39 -1.33
N MET A 79 -1.58 -19.49 -1.52
CA MET A 79 -2.40 -20.62 -1.13
C MET A 79 -3.25 -21.12 -2.29
N ASP A 80 -3.45 -22.42 -2.31
CA ASP A 80 -4.20 -23.16 -3.32
C ASP A 80 -5.00 -24.27 -2.62
N ASP A 81 -6.34 -24.21 -2.71
CA ASP A 81 -7.22 -25.03 -1.89
C ASP A 81 -7.18 -26.52 -2.26
N TYR A 82 -7.01 -26.88 -3.54
CA TYR A 82 -6.91 -28.27 -3.97
C TYR A 82 -5.48 -28.84 -3.89
N GLY A 83 -4.48 -27.96 -3.82
CA GLY A 83 -3.10 -28.31 -3.51
C GLY A 83 -2.29 -28.78 -4.71
N ASP A 84 -2.86 -28.70 -5.92
CA ASP A 84 -2.16 -28.87 -7.18
C ASP A 84 -1.34 -27.64 -7.58
N GLY A 85 -1.47 -26.55 -6.82
CA GLY A 85 -0.93 -25.25 -7.14
C GLY A 85 -1.55 -24.73 -8.44
N MET A 86 -1.00 -23.66 -8.98
CA MET A 86 -1.47 -23.15 -10.28
C MET A 86 -0.86 -23.91 -11.47
N ASN A 87 -0.75 -25.25 -11.38
CA ASN A 87 -0.10 -26.12 -12.37
C ASN A 87 -1.13 -26.78 -13.31
N GLY A 88 -1.94 -25.94 -13.97
CA GLY A 88 -3.01 -26.41 -14.85
C GLY A 88 -2.55 -27.35 -15.98
N SER A 89 -1.29 -27.26 -16.43
CA SER A 89 -0.74 -28.12 -17.48
C SER A 89 -0.74 -29.62 -17.12
N GLN A 90 -0.68 -29.96 -15.82
CA GLN A 90 -0.86 -31.35 -15.35
C GLN A 90 -2.23 -31.93 -15.72
N PHE A 91 -3.22 -31.07 -15.97
CA PHE A 91 -4.59 -31.42 -16.32
C PHE A 91 -4.96 -31.01 -17.75
N ASN A 92 -3.97 -30.81 -18.62
CA ASN A 92 -4.13 -30.26 -19.98
C ASN A 92 -4.72 -28.84 -20.02
N GLY A 93 -4.52 -28.07 -18.95
CA GLY A 93 -4.86 -26.66 -18.80
C GLY A 93 -3.70 -25.72 -19.11
N VAL A 94 -3.83 -24.50 -18.60
CA VAL A 94 -2.84 -23.42 -18.64
C VAL A 94 -2.27 -23.26 -17.24
N ASP A 95 -0.95 -23.12 -17.12
CA ASP A 95 -0.31 -22.84 -15.84
C ASP A 95 -0.53 -21.37 -15.46
N GLY A 96 -0.82 -21.13 -14.18
CA GLY A 96 -0.81 -19.81 -13.57
C GLY A 96 0.58 -19.43 -13.08
N SER A 97 0.74 -18.18 -12.65
CA SER A 97 1.99 -17.67 -12.09
C SER A 97 1.71 -16.54 -11.10
N CYS A 98 2.62 -16.33 -10.16
CA CYS A 98 2.58 -15.22 -9.24
C CYS A 98 3.97 -14.64 -9.08
N SER A 99 4.11 -13.34 -9.32
CA SER A 99 5.34 -12.62 -9.06
C SER A 99 5.07 -11.40 -8.19
N ILE A 100 6.04 -11.03 -7.37
CA ILE A 100 6.00 -9.85 -6.52
C ILE A 100 7.23 -9.01 -6.80
N TYR A 101 7.02 -7.75 -7.17
CA TYR A 101 8.08 -6.76 -7.27
C TYR A 101 7.97 -5.73 -6.15
N ALA A 102 9.09 -5.41 -5.49
CA ALA A 102 9.23 -4.15 -4.77
C ALA A 102 9.27 -3.02 -5.80
N LEU A 103 8.55 -1.94 -5.52
CA LEU A 103 8.51 -0.72 -6.32
C LEU A 103 9.35 0.37 -5.67
N ASP A 104 9.81 1.33 -6.46
CA ASP A 104 10.38 2.59 -5.97
C ASP A 104 9.30 3.68 -5.76
N ASP A 105 9.71 4.90 -5.39
CA ASP A 105 8.79 6.04 -5.20
C ASP A 105 8.11 6.51 -6.51
N ALA A 106 8.56 6.01 -7.68
CA ALA A 106 7.98 6.30 -8.99
C ALA A 106 7.09 5.16 -9.50
N GLU A 107 6.78 4.18 -8.65
CA GLU A 107 6.01 2.96 -8.99
C GLU A 107 6.72 2.04 -10.00
N GLU A 108 8.03 2.22 -10.20
CA GLU A 108 8.80 1.39 -11.12
C GLU A 108 9.34 0.14 -10.39
N PRO A 109 9.37 -1.05 -11.04
CA PRO A 109 9.90 -2.26 -10.44
C PRO A 109 11.38 -2.11 -10.09
N LEU A 110 11.69 -2.19 -8.79
CA LEU A 110 13.04 -2.09 -8.25
C LEU A 110 13.68 -3.47 -8.09
N ALA A 111 12.91 -4.43 -7.54
CA ALA A 111 13.45 -5.70 -7.08
C ALA A 111 12.40 -6.81 -7.16
N LEU A 112 12.75 -7.97 -7.73
CA LEU A 112 11.90 -9.17 -7.66
C LEU A 112 12.01 -9.78 -6.27
N ILE A 113 10.88 -9.90 -5.58
CA ILE A 113 10.76 -10.42 -4.22
C ILE A 113 10.35 -11.89 -4.25
N PHE A 114 9.36 -12.24 -5.07
CA PHE A 114 8.80 -13.57 -5.15
C PHE A 114 8.49 -13.90 -6.60
N ASP A 115 8.70 -15.15 -6.99
CA ASP A 115 8.40 -15.65 -8.33
C ASP A 115 8.00 -17.13 -8.24
N TYR A 116 6.82 -17.41 -8.75
CA TYR A 116 6.26 -18.74 -8.92
C TYR A 116 5.69 -18.84 -10.33
N ASP A 117 6.18 -19.80 -11.10
CA ASP A 117 5.95 -19.95 -12.54
C ASP A 117 4.90 -21.01 -12.91
N GLY A 118 4.18 -21.56 -11.92
CA GLY A 118 3.21 -22.63 -12.16
C GLY A 118 3.82 -24.03 -12.17
N SER A 119 5.13 -24.19 -11.96
CA SER A 119 5.81 -25.46 -12.28
C SER A 119 5.63 -26.60 -11.27
N PHE A 120 5.07 -26.37 -10.07
CA PHE A 120 4.94 -27.38 -9.04
C PHE A 120 3.74 -27.18 -8.11
N SER A 121 3.21 -28.27 -7.58
CA SER A 121 2.05 -28.26 -6.70
C SER A 121 2.36 -27.84 -5.27
N PHE A 122 1.45 -27.10 -4.64
CA PHE A 122 1.54 -26.66 -3.25
C PHE A 122 0.13 -26.43 -2.69
N PHE A 123 -0.05 -26.56 -1.38
CA PHE A 123 -1.23 -26.03 -0.67
C PHE A 123 -0.96 -24.61 -0.15
N GLU A 124 0.22 -24.43 0.41
CA GLU A 124 0.72 -23.16 0.93
C GLU A 124 2.18 -23.03 0.50
N LEU A 125 2.54 -21.85 0.01
CA LEU A 125 3.89 -21.50 -0.40
C LEU A 125 4.30 -20.21 0.32
N ASP A 126 5.04 -20.40 1.41
CA ASP A 126 5.55 -19.32 2.24
C ASP A 126 6.84 -18.72 1.67
N HIS A 127 6.90 -17.39 1.67
CA HIS A 127 8.09 -16.63 1.33
C HIS A 127 8.33 -15.49 2.32
N GLN A 128 9.48 -15.52 2.99
CA GLN A 128 9.86 -14.47 3.93
C GLN A 128 10.65 -13.38 3.21
N VAL A 129 10.24 -12.13 3.46
CA VAL A 129 10.80 -10.94 2.84
C VAL A 129 11.25 -9.99 3.94
N ASN A 130 12.46 -9.45 3.80
CA ASN A 130 12.91 -8.37 4.67
C ASN A 130 12.78 -7.02 3.94
N VAL A 131 11.92 -6.16 4.48
CA VAL A 131 11.65 -4.82 3.97
C VAL A 131 12.50 -3.83 4.72
N ASN A 132 13.45 -3.22 4.02
CA ASN A 132 14.49 -2.38 4.63
C ASN A 132 14.35 -0.89 4.26
N ALA A 133 13.47 -0.57 3.31
CA ALA A 133 13.21 0.79 2.88
C ALA A 133 11.72 1.09 2.94
N THR A 134 11.36 2.21 3.56
CA THR A 134 10.03 2.78 3.37
C THR A 134 10.05 3.59 2.10
N VAL A 135 9.32 3.13 1.09
CA VAL A 135 8.94 3.94 -0.07
C VAL A 135 7.47 4.24 0.10
N GLY A 136 7.13 5.51 0.01
CA GLY A 136 5.76 5.94 0.26
C GLY A 136 4.96 5.82 -1.02
N LEU A 137 3.77 5.21 -0.97
CA LEU A 137 2.67 5.90 -1.63
C LEU A 137 2.52 7.24 -0.92
N ASN A 138 3.09 8.27 -1.52
CA ASN A 138 2.49 9.58 -1.41
C ASN A 138 1.49 9.73 -2.55
N SER A 139 0.40 8.97 -2.50
CA SER A 139 -0.88 9.61 -2.75
C SER A 139 -1.62 9.61 -1.42
N VAL A 140 -1.58 10.78 -0.77
CA VAL A 140 -2.85 11.30 -0.29
C VAL A 140 -3.78 11.18 -1.50
N GLU A 141 -4.70 10.24 -1.49
CA GLU A 141 -5.81 10.27 -2.44
C GLU A 141 -6.49 11.63 -2.23
N TRP A 142 -6.28 12.52 -3.18
CA TRP A 142 -7.10 13.72 -3.30
C TRP A 142 -8.48 13.20 -3.65
N ASP A 143 -9.28 12.88 -2.64
CA ASP A 143 -10.69 12.57 -2.87
C ASP A 143 -11.30 13.82 -3.53
N GLU A 144 -11.60 13.74 -4.82
CA GLU A 144 -12.19 14.82 -5.62
C GLU A 144 -13.53 15.29 -5.03
N GLN A 145 -14.09 14.55 -4.06
CA GLN A 145 -15.29 14.94 -3.34
C GLN A 145 -15.01 15.91 -2.19
N ALA A 146 -13.85 15.83 -1.52
CA ALA A 146 -13.54 16.70 -0.38
C ALA A 146 -13.21 18.12 -0.86
N ILE A 147 -14.16 19.04 -0.66
CA ILE A 147 -14.08 20.40 -1.20
C ILE A 147 -13.79 21.42 -0.10
N ALA A 148 -12.73 22.22 -0.29
CA ALA A 148 -12.55 23.47 0.42
C ALA A 148 -13.34 24.56 -0.33
N PHE A 149 -14.25 25.26 0.34
CA PHE A 149 -15.01 26.33 -0.28
C PHE A 149 -15.11 27.58 0.60
N PRO A 150 -15.04 28.79 0.02
CA PRO A 150 -14.70 29.04 -1.39
C PRO A 150 -13.23 28.69 -1.69
N ASN A 151 -12.91 28.32 -2.93
CA ASN A 151 -11.53 28.15 -3.40
C ASN A 151 -11.39 28.88 -4.74
N PRO A 152 -10.70 30.03 -4.80
CA PRO A 152 -9.92 30.66 -3.71
C PRO A 152 -10.74 31.25 -2.54
N PHE A 153 -10.14 31.38 -1.35
CA PHE A 153 -10.73 31.99 -0.14
C PHE A 153 -9.99 33.26 0.32
N SER A 154 -10.60 34.01 1.26
CA SER A 154 -10.02 35.24 1.84
C SER A 154 -10.08 35.25 3.38
N ASP A 155 -11.28 35.31 3.96
CA ASP A 155 -11.44 35.45 5.42
C ASP A 155 -11.78 34.12 6.11
N VAL A 156 -12.64 33.32 5.48
CA VAL A 156 -13.12 32.04 6.02
C VAL A 156 -12.97 30.92 5.00
N LEU A 157 -12.77 29.71 5.50
CA LEU A 157 -12.72 28.48 4.71
C LEU A 157 -13.68 27.44 5.32
N PHE A 158 -14.50 26.82 4.49
CA PHE A 158 -15.35 25.69 4.84
C PHE A 158 -14.83 24.41 4.19
N LEU A 159 -14.98 23.30 4.89
CA LEU A 159 -14.61 21.96 4.42
C LEU A 159 -15.90 21.15 4.20
N GLY A 160 -16.03 20.50 3.05
CA GLY A 160 -17.17 19.65 2.69
C GLY A 160 -16.73 18.26 2.26
N ASN A 161 -17.67 17.31 2.30
CA ASN A 161 -17.49 15.87 2.02
C ASN A 161 -16.33 15.22 2.78
N ILE A 162 -16.21 15.54 4.07
CA ILE A 162 -15.22 14.97 4.99
C ILE A 162 -15.73 13.70 5.69
N ALA A 163 -16.53 12.90 4.97
CA ALA A 163 -17.17 11.71 5.52
C ALA A 163 -16.12 10.65 5.85
N PHE A 164 -16.15 10.14 7.07
CA PHE A 164 -15.37 8.98 7.48
C PHE A 164 -16.32 7.97 8.12
N ASP A 165 -16.06 6.69 7.91
CA ASP A 165 -16.82 5.63 8.56
C ASP A 165 -16.38 5.51 10.02
N GLY A 166 -17.29 5.83 10.95
CA GLY A 166 -17.06 5.69 12.39
C GLY A 166 -17.45 6.90 13.21
N ASN A 167 -17.21 6.81 14.52
CA ASN A 167 -17.50 7.87 15.48
C ASN A 167 -16.23 8.20 16.30
N GLU A 168 -15.12 8.34 15.60
CA GLU A 168 -13.81 8.65 16.17
C GLU A 168 -13.47 10.14 16.04
N THR A 169 -12.47 10.59 16.80
CA THR A 169 -11.97 11.97 16.68
C THR A 169 -11.35 12.17 15.31
N THR A 170 -11.81 13.19 14.60
CA THR A 170 -11.22 13.66 13.35
C THR A 170 -10.24 14.80 13.64
N SER A 171 -8.99 14.65 13.22
CA SER A 171 -7.94 15.68 13.25
C SER A 171 -7.88 16.39 11.91
N ILE A 172 -8.06 17.71 11.91
CA ILE A 172 -7.90 18.58 10.74
C ILE A 172 -6.63 19.39 10.94
N GLN A 173 -5.72 19.32 9.98
CA GLN A 173 -4.42 19.99 10.00
C GLN A 173 -4.26 20.81 8.72
N VAL A 174 -3.84 22.06 8.86
CA VAL A 174 -3.62 22.96 7.74
C VAL A 174 -2.14 23.30 7.66
N TYR A 175 -1.55 23.09 6.50
CA TYR A 175 -0.15 23.37 6.22
C TYR A 175 -0.03 24.45 5.14
N ASN A 176 0.93 25.36 5.28
CA ASN A 176 1.24 26.32 4.23
C ASN A 176 2.10 25.67 3.12
N ALA A 177 2.42 26.43 2.07
CA ALA A 177 3.24 25.98 0.95
C ALA A 177 4.68 25.54 1.31
N LEU A 178 5.17 25.86 2.51
CA LEU A 178 6.46 25.42 3.04
C LEU A 178 6.35 24.14 3.89
N GLY A 179 5.13 23.61 4.07
CA GLY A 179 4.86 22.46 4.92
C GLY A 179 4.76 22.80 6.41
N GLU A 180 4.70 24.08 6.79
CA GLU A 180 4.53 24.48 8.19
C GLU A 180 3.06 24.36 8.61
N LEU A 181 2.80 23.73 9.77
CA LEU A 181 1.46 23.64 10.36
C LEU A 181 0.99 25.03 10.81
N VAL A 182 -0.10 25.52 10.23
CA VAL A 182 -0.68 26.86 10.51
C VAL A 182 -1.96 26.81 11.33
N ASP A 183 -2.69 25.70 11.30
CA ASP A 183 -3.91 25.49 12.09
C ASP A 183 -4.13 23.99 12.34
N GLN A 184 -4.72 23.66 13.48
CA GLN A 184 -5.11 22.29 13.83
C GLN A 184 -6.37 22.28 14.69
N GLN A 185 -7.34 21.45 14.31
CA GLN A 185 -8.59 21.25 15.03
C GLN A 185 -8.83 19.76 15.25
N ASN A 186 -9.26 19.38 16.46
CA ASN A 186 -9.67 18.00 16.78
C ASN A 186 -11.16 18.02 17.10
N ILE A 187 -11.96 17.31 16.30
CA ILE A 187 -13.42 17.38 16.35
C ILE A 187 -14.04 15.99 16.32
N GLN A 188 -15.30 15.92 16.75
CA GLN A 188 -16.17 14.76 16.51
C GLN A 188 -17.17 15.18 15.44
N LEU A 189 -17.12 14.54 14.27
CA LEU A 189 -18.03 14.86 13.17
C LEU A 189 -19.38 14.18 13.40
N ASN A 190 -20.42 14.99 13.63
CA ASN A 190 -21.77 14.50 13.91
C ASN A 190 -22.57 14.39 12.60
N ASN A 191 -22.41 13.31 11.82
CA ASN A 191 -23.16 12.96 10.59
C ASN A 191 -23.27 14.05 9.48
N SER A 192 -22.66 15.21 9.69
CA SER A 192 -22.60 16.31 8.76
C SER A 192 -21.24 16.20 8.12
N ASN A 193 -21.20 15.85 6.83
CA ASN A 193 -19.96 15.71 6.07
C ASN A 193 -19.30 17.08 5.80
N SER A 194 -19.38 18.03 6.74
CA SER A 194 -18.85 19.38 6.59
C SER A 194 -18.38 19.96 7.92
N PHE A 195 -17.41 20.87 7.85
CA PHE A 195 -16.83 21.57 8.98
C PHE A 195 -16.42 23.00 8.60
N GLY A 196 -16.45 23.91 9.58
CA GLY A 196 -16.09 25.32 9.42
C GLY A 196 -17.10 26.28 10.05
N PRO A 197 -16.90 27.59 9.92
CA PRO A 197 -15.77 28.22 9.24
C PRO A 197 -14.45 28.06 10.00
N LEU A 198 -13.36 27.85 9.27
CA LEU A 198 -12.01 28.10 9.78
C LEU A 198 -11.73 29.61 9.65
N GLU A 199 -11.27 30.22 10.74
CA GLU A 199 -10.88 31.63 10.77
C GLU A 199 -9.48 31.80 10.18
N THR A 200 -9.40 32.39 8.99
CA THR A 200 -8.13 32.40 8.23
C THR A 200 -7.42 33.74 8.26
N ALA A 201 -7.91 34.74 9.00
CA ALA A 201 -7.38 36.11 8.97
C ALA A 201 -5.86 36.23 9.22
N SER A 202 -5.28 35.31 10.02
CA SER A 202 -3.85 35.24 10.31
C SER A 202 -3.02 34.56 9.21
N TRP A 203 -3.66 33.87 8.27
CA TRP A 203 -3.00 33.12 7.20
C TRP A 203 -2.57 34.07 6.08
N LYS A 204 -1.36 33.90 5.57
CA LYS A 204 -0.83 34.68 4.45
C LYS A 204 -1.46 34.23 3.12
N PRO A 205 -1.55 35.08 2.09
CA PRO A 205 -1.89 34.64 0.74
C PRO A 205 -0.96 33.52 0.27
N GLY A 206 -1.51 32.51 -0.40
CA GLY A 206 -0.73 31.35 -0.83
C GLY A 206 -1.54 30.06 -0.92
N ILE A 207 -0.84 28.97 -1.23
CA ILE A 207 -1.42 27.63 -1.31
C ILE A 207 -1.34 26.97 0.06
N TYR A 208 -2.43 26.31 0.45
CA TYR A 208 -2.54 25.52 1.66
C TYR A 208 -2.88 24.07 1.33
N SER A 209 -2.29 23.15 2.07
CA SER A 209 -2.67 21.74 2.10
C SER A 209 -3.44 21.48 3.38
N ILE A 210 -4.66 20.96 3.25
CA ILE A 210 -5.52 20.60 4.37
C ILE A 210 -5.54 19.08 4.44
N ARG A 211 -5.00 18.51 5.52
CA ARG A 211 -4.98 17.08 5.84
C ARG A 211 -6.04 16.79 6.91
N ILE A 212 -6.83 15.75 6.71
CA ILE A 212 -7.87 15.32 7.63
C ILE A 212 -7.67 13.84 7.93
N GLU A 213 -7.64 13.49 9.20
CA GLU A 213 -7.38 12.14 9.68
C GLU A 213 -8.47 11.68 10.63
N GLN A 214 -8.97 10.45 10.45
CA GLN A 214 -9.80 9.77 11.43
C GLN A 214 -9.37 8.29 11.49
N GLY A 215 -8.90 7.85 12.66
CA GLY A 215 -8.32 6.51 12.80
C GLY A 215 -7.11 6.33 11.89
N THR A 216 -7.18 5.34 10.99
CA THR A 216 -6.17 5.09 9.95
C THR A 216 -6.47 5.79 8.62
N GLN A 217 -7.64 6.41 8.46
CA GLN A 217 -8.06 7.05 7.22
C GLN A 217 -7.50 8.48 7.15
N THR A 218 -6.93 8.83 6.00
CA THR A 218 -6.42 10.18 5.72
C THR A 218 -7.00 10.69 4.40
N ARG A 219 -7.46 11.95 4.40
CA ARG A 219 -7.84 12.70 3.19
C ARG A 219 -7.04 14.00 3.16
N ALA A 220 -6.66 14.50 1.99
CA ALA A 220 -6.20 15.88 1.89
C ALA A 220 -6.69 16.58 0.62
N PHE A 221 -6.81 17.91 0.69
CA PHE A 221 -7.19 18.80 -0.43
C PHE A 221 -6.44 20.13 -0.36
N ARG A 222 -6.35 20.81 -1.52
CA ARG A 222 -5.66 22.09 -1.66
C ARG A 222 -6.67 23.22 -1.61
N ALA A 223 -6.30 24.31 -0.96
CA ALA A 223 -7.03 25.56 -1.01
C ALA A 223 -6.07 26.72 -1.30
N VAL A 224 -6.54 27.70 -2.08
CA VAL A 224 -5.76 28.88 -2.44
C VAL A 224 -6.32 30.08 -1.69
N LYS A 225 -5.48 30.77 -0.92
CA LYS A 225 -5.81 32.04 -0.27
C LYS A 225 -5.37 33.22 -1.13
N ASN A 226 -6.30 34.15 -1.37
CA ASN A 226 -6.03 35.44 -2.01
C ASN A 226 -5.37 36.44 -1.05
#